data_AF-A0A523DAH9-F1
#
_entry.id   AF-A0A523DAH9-F1
#
_cell.length_a   1.000
_cell.length_b   1.000
_cell.length_c   1.000
_cell.angle_alpha   90.00
_cell.angle_beta   90.00
_cell.angle_gamma   90.00
#
_symmetry.space_group_name_H-M   'P 1'
#
loop_
_entity.id
_entity.type
_entity.pdbx_description
1 polymer ?
#
loop_
_entity_poly.entity_id
_entity_poly.type
_entity_poly.pdbx_seq_one_letter_code
_entity_poly.pdbx_strand_id
1 'polypeptide(L)' 'MIPRDYITEWRVEAPWVQDSQVEQDLVISRALVEIFSHPLLSKSLAFRGGTALYKLHIRP' A
#
# COMPACT_ATOMS: atom_id res chain seq x y z
N MET A 1 -13.89 -3.72 -5.85
CA MET A 1 -13.93 -3.71 -4.38
C MET A 1 -13.26 -4.98 -3.92
N ILE A 2 -12.25 -4.88 -3.05
CA ILE A 2 -11.54 -6.04 -2.50
C ILE A 2 -12.51 -6.76 -1.54
N PRO A 3 -12.56 -8.12 -1.54
CA PRO A 3 -13.36 -8.86 -0.57
C PRO A 3 -13.02 -8.48 0.87
N ARG A 4 -14.05 -8.38 1.72
CA ARG A 4 -13.94 -7.86 3.09
C ARG A 4 -13.00 -8.66 3.99
N ASP A 5 -12.85 -9.95 3.71
CA ASP A 5 -11.93 -10.83 4.45
C ASP A 5 -10.48 -10.36 4.31
N TYR A 6 -10.05 -10.01 3.09
CA TYR A 6 -8.69 -9.48 2.85
C TYR A 6 -8.49 -8.10 3.48
N ILE A 7 -9.53 -7.26 3.51
CA ILE A 7 -9.47 -5.96 4.20
C ILE A 7 -9.31 -6.18 5.71
N THR A 8 -10.02 -7.15 6.26
CA THR A 8 -9.97 -7.50 7.68
C THR A 8 -8.62 -8.07 8.08
N GLU A 9 -8.05 -8.95 7.24
CA GLU A 9 -6.71 -9.50 7.43
C GLU A 9 -5.64 -8.40 7.36
N TRP A 10 -5.69 -7.53 6.34
CA TRP A 10 -4.69 -6.47 6.15
C TRP A 10 -4.66 -5.40 7.25
N ARG A 11 -5.73 -5.30 8.05
CA ARG A 11 -5.82 -4.37 9.19
C ARG A 11 -4.70 -4.58 10.23
N VAL A 12 -4.09 -5.76 10.29
CA VAL A 12 -2.92 -6.01 11.16
C VAL A 12 -1.70 -5.19 10.75
N GLU A 13 -1.55 -4.92 9.45
CA GLU A 13 -0.47 -4.09 8.90
C GLU A 13 -0.87 -2.61 8.84
N ALA A 14 -2.14 -2.34 8.57
CA ALA A 14 -2.70 -1.01 8.40
C ALA A 14 -3.92 -0.80 9.32
N PRO A 15 -3.71 -0.52 10.62
CA PRO A 15 -4.77 -0.44 11.64
C PRO A 15 -5.58 0.86 11.59
N TRP A 16 -5.91 1.35 10.39
CA TRP A 16 -6.69 2.56 10.18
C TRP A 16 -8.12 2.41 10.70
N VAL A 17 -8.73 3.47 11.23
CA VAL A 17 -10.06 3.39 11.85
C VAL A 17 -11.13 2.96 10.84
N GLN A 18 -11.12 3.50 9.62
CA GLN A 18 -12.12 3.18 8.60
C GLN A 18 -11.68 2.06 7.65
N ASP A 19 -12.56 1.09 7.37
CA ASP A 19 -12.28 -0.02 6.43
C ASP A 19 -11.84 0.47 5.04
N SER A 20 -12.38 1.59 4.57
CA SER A 20 -12.01 2.18 3.27
C SER A 20 -10.56 2.65 3.24
N GLN A 21 -9.99 3.07 4.38
CA GLN A 21 -8.58 3.43 4.49
C GLN A 21 -7.70 2.19 4.51
N VAL A 22 -8.15 1.10 5.14
CA VAL A 22 -7.45 -0.20 5.10
C VAL A 22 -7.46 -0.77 3.68
N GLU A 23 -8.58 -0.71 2.98
CA GLU A 23 -8.67 -1.12 1.57
C GLU A 23 -7.76 -0.26 0.68
N GLN A 24 -7.77 1.06 0.86
CA GLN A 24 -6.88 1.95 0.11
C GLN A 24 -5.40 1.62 0.38
N ASP A 25 -5.05 1.38 1.64
CA ASP A 25 -3.70 1.01 2.04
C ASP A 25 -3.24 -0.27 1.33
N LEU A 26 -4.09 -1.30 1.29
CA LEU A 26 -3.85 -2.56 0.60
C LEU A 26 -3.70 -2.36 -0.92
N VAL A 27 -4.58 -1.57 -1.54
CA VAL A 27 -4.50 -1.24 -2.98
C VAL A 27 -3.18 -0.55 -3.31
N ILE A 28 -2.77 0.44 -2.50
CA ILE A 28 -1.50 1.15 -2.70
C ILE A 28 -0.32 0.19 -2.54
N SER A 29 -0.31 -0.64 -1.48
CA SER A 29 0.75 -1.63 -1.26
C SER A 29 0.92 -2.55 -2.47
N ARG A 30 -0.20 -3.12 -2.97
CA ARG A 30 -0.16 -4.01 -4.13
C ARG A 30 0.31 -3.27 -5.38
N ALA A 31 -0.19 -2.07 -5.64
CA ALA A 31 0.22 -1.28 -6.80
C ALA A 31 1.72 -0.98 -6.78
N LEU A 32 2.29 -0.65 -5.61
CA LEU A 32 3.73 -0.43 -5.46
C LEU A 32 4.53 -1.70 -5.78
N VAL A 33 4.11 -2.87 -5.27
CA VAL A 33 4.77 -4.14 -5.61
C VAL A 33 4.75 -4.39 -7.11
N GLU A 34 3.60 -4.23 -7.77
CA GLU A 34 3.48 -4.45 -9.23
C GLU A 34 4.35 -3.46 -10.03
N ILE A 35 4.31 -2.17 -9.69
CA ILE A 35 5.09 -1.12 -10.37
C ILE A 35 6.59 -1.41 -10.24
N PHE A 36 7.07 -1.70 -9.04
CA PHE A 36 8.50 -1.86 -8.78
C PHE A 36 9.02 -3.28 -9.05
N SER A 37 8.14 -4.24 -9.32
CA SER A 37 8.52 -5.54 -9.89
C SER A 37 8.78 -5.47 -11.40
N HIS A 38 8.27 -4.44 -12.08
CA HIS A 38 8.48 -4.27 -13.51
C HIS A 38 9.89 -3.70 -13.82
N PRO A 39 10.76 -4.39 -14.60
CA PRO A 39 12.18 -4.03 -14.74
C PRO A 39 12.47 -2.63 -15.27
N LEU A 40 11.61 -2.11 -16.15
CA LEU A 40 11.73 -0.75 -16.68
C LEU A 40 11.28 0.29 -15.64
N LEU A 41 10.11 0.09 -15.04
CA LEU A 41 9.47 1.08 -14.17
C LEU A 41 10.26 1.24 -12.87
N SER A 42 10.81 0.15 -12.33
CA SER A 42 11.62 0.18 -11.11
C SER A 42 12.89 1.02 -11.24
N LYS A 43 13.41 1.19 -12.46
CA LYS A 43 14.59 2.02 -12.77
C LYS A 43 14.22 3.45 -13.17
N SER A 44 12.99 3.67 -13.63
CA SER A 44 12.54 4.92 -14.21
C SER A 44 11.64 5.76 -13.30
N LEU A 45 11.07 5.17 -12.25
CA LEU A 45 10.16 5.85 -11.33
C LEU A 45 10.75 5.95 -9.93
N ALA A 46 10.49 7.08 -9.27
CA ALA A 46 10.80 7.29 -7.86
C ALA A 46 9.50 7.43 -7.06
N PHE A 47 9.33 6.58 -6.06
CA PHE A 47 8.22 6.72 -5.11
C PHE A 47 8.58 7.76 -4.04
N ARG A 48 7.74 8.79 -3.90
CA ARG A 48 8.05 9.98 -3.08
C ARG A 48 6.79 10.56 -2.43
N GLY A 49 6.99 11.50 -1.51
CA GLY A 49 5.92 12.19 -0.78
C GLY A 49 5.54 11.50 0.53
N GLY A 50 4.47 11.99 1.16
CA GLY A 50 4.04 11.50 2.48
C GLY A 50 3.71 10.00 2.49
N THR A 51 3.04 9.49 1.46
CA THR A 51 2.75 8.05 1.35
C THR A 51 4.02 7.21 1.30
N ALA A 52 5.09 7.69 0.67
CA ALA A 52 6.37 6.97 0.66
C ALA A 52 6.98 6.89 2.06
N LEU A 53 6.88 7.96 2.84
CA LEU A 53 7.35 7.97 4.23
C LEU A 53 6.58 6.96 5.09
N TYR A 54 5.25 6.94 5.00
CA TYR A 54 4.38 6.01 5.75
C TYR A 54 4.44 4.55 5.27
N LYS A 55 4.88 4.29 4.03
CA LYS A 55 5.00 2.92 3.54
C LYS A 55 6.37 2.31 3.76
N LEU A 56 7.42 3.14 3.79
CA LEU A 56 8.80 2.65 3.82
C LEU A 56 9.51 2.89 5.16
N HIS A 57 9.05 3.85 5.97
CA HIS A 57 9.83 4.32 7.12
C HIS A 57 9.03 4.51 8.42
N ILE A 58 7.75 4.85 8.33
CA ILE A 58 6.88 5.07 9.49
C ILE A 58 5.85 3.95 9.53
N ARG A 59 5.55 3.41 10.71
CA ARG A 59 4.40 2.52 10.89
C ARG A 59 3.20 3.32 11.41
N PRO A 60 2.01 3.11 10.84
CA PRO A 60 0.77 3.74 11.30
C PRO A 60 0.40 3.35 12.74
#